data_AF-A0A1Z8MC39-F1
#
_entry.id   AF-A0A1Z8MC39-F1
#
_cell.length_a   1.000
_cell.length_b   1.000
_cell.length_c   1.000
_cell.angle_alpha   90.00
_cell.angle_beta   90.00
_cell.angle_gamma   90.00
#
_symmetry.space_group_name_H-M   'P 1'
#
loop_
_entity.id
_entity.type
_entity.pdbx_description
1 polymer ?
#
loop_
_entity_poly.entity_id
_entity_poly.type
_entity_poly.pdbx_seq_one_letter_code
_entity_poly.pdbx_strand_id
1 'polypeptide(L)'
;MDVKRQTCQSCFSIDVRNIIVREGDRQTIFVRCAKCKELVARYDLKDYYHHGKGIESYLRSHRVTQGESGREWLEAFNRSQNEAETGYAAALKVLDEAQKDV
;
A
#
# COMPACT_ATOMS: atom_id res chain seq x y z
N MET A 1 1.61 -17.40 3.83
CA MET A 1 1.30 -16.10 3.18
C MET A 1 0.88 -16.40 1.74
N ASP A 2 -0.26 -15.89 1.28
CA ASP A 2 -0.65 -15.97 -0.14
C ASP A 2 -0.20 -14.67 -0.82
N VAL A 3 0.76 -14.75 -1.75
CA VAL A 3 1.27 -13.58 -2.49
C VAL A 3 0.90 -13.70 -3.95
N LYS A 4 0.26 -12.67 -4.47
CA LYS A 4 -0.18 -12.58 -5.86
C LYS A 4 0.18 -11.23 -6.44
N ARG A 5 0.71 -11.24 -7.66
CA ARG A 5 0.85 -10.04 -8.48
C ARG A 5 -0.50 -9.72 -9.13
N GLN A 6 -0.87 -8.44 -9.15
CA GLN A 6 -2.11 -8.04 -9.82
C GLN A 6 -1.95 -8.11 -11.34
N THR A 7 -2.99 -8.63 -11.98
CA THR A 7 -3.06 -8.75 -13.44
C THR A 7 -4.38 -8.17 -13.92
N CYS A 8 -4.34 -7.36 -14.97
CA CYS A 8 -5.55 -6.84 -15.60
C CYS A 8 -6.37 -7.98 -16.22
N GLN A 9 -7.65 -8.04 -15.90
CA GLN A 9 -8.56 -9.09 -16.35
C GLN A 9 -8.96 -8.93 -17.82
N SER A 10 -8.84 -7.72 -18.37
CA SER A 10 -9.22 -7.41 -19.75
C SER A 10 -8.10 -7.65 -20.77
N CYS A 11 -6.84 -7.38 -20.41
CA CYS A 11 -5.69 -7.50 -21.34
C CYS A 11 -4.52 -8.32 -20.79
N PHE A 12 -4.67 -8.94 -19.62
CA PHE A 12 -3.67 -9.78 -18.96
C PHE A 12 -2.33 -9.08 -18.64
N SER A 13 -2.28 -7.75 -18.74
CA SER A 13 -1.09 -7.00 -18.38
C SER A 13 -0.90 -6.93 -16.87
N ILE A 14 0.34 -7.11 -16.42
CA ILE A 14 0.80 -6.91 -15.04
C ILE A 14 1.22 -5.47 -14.73
N ASP A 15 1.22 -4.59 -15.75
CA ASP A 15 1.55 -3.18 -15.59
C ASP A 15 0.30 -2.41 -15.16
N VAL A 16 0.29 -2.05 -13.87
CA VAL A 16 -0.82 -1.37 -13.20
C VAL A 16 -0.33 -0.14 -12.46
N ARG A 17 -1.20 0.86 -12.32
CA ARG A 17 -0.94 2.13 -11.62
C ARG A 17 -1.95 2.33 -10.51
N ASN A 18 -1.46 2.68 -9.34
CA ASN A 18 -2.30 3.04 -8.20
C ASN A 18 -2.69 4.51 -8.26
N ILE A 19 -3.96 4.81 -8.06
CA ILE A 19 -4.52 6.15 -7.95
C ILE A 19 -5.09 6.27 -6.53
N ILE A 20 -4.50 7.14 -5.72
CA ILE A 20 -4.90 7.33 -4.32
C ILE A 20 -5.90 8.50 -4.27
N VAL A 21 -7.11 8.23 -3.79
CA VAL A 21 -8.16 9.23 -3.55
C VAL A 21 -8.35 9.38 -2.05
N ARG A 22 -8.43 10.62 -1.56
CA ARG A 22 -8.64 10.95 -0.15
C ARG A 22 -9.91 11.79 -0.01
N GLU A 23 -10.91 11.26 0.65
CA GLU A 23 -12.22 11.91 0.87
C GLU A 23 -12.55 11.86 2.37
N GLY A 24 -12.43 13.00 3.05
CA GLY A 24 -12.52 13.03 4.51
C GLY A 24 -11.47 12.12 5.14
N ASP A 25 -11.92 11.18 5.97
CA ASP A 25 -11.06 10.20 6.65
C ASP A 25 -10.94 8.88 5.87
N ARG A 26 -11.59 8.77 4.71
CA ARG A 26 -11.50 7.60 3.84
C ARG A 26 -10.38 7.79 2.83
N GLN A 27 -9.58 6.76 2.67
CA GLN A 27 -8.59 6.69 1.61
C GLN A 27 -8.89 5.45 0.77
N THR A 28 -8.98 5.64 -0.55
CA THR A 28 -9.25 4.55 -1.49
C THR A 28 -8.16 4.51 -2.54
N ILE A 29 -7.64 3.32 -2.83
CA ILE A 29 -6.76 3.07 -3.97
C ILE A 29 -7.59 2.47 -5.10
N PHE A 30 -7.58 3.12 -6.25
CA PHE A 30 -8.02 2.53 -7.51
C PHE A 30 -6.79 2.04 -8.27
N VAL A 31 -6.80 0.77 -8.65
CA VAL A 31 -5.75 0.18 -9.47
C VAL A 31 -6.20 0.21 -10.91
N ARG A 32 -5.48 0.93 -11.76
CA ARG A 32 -5.78 1.06 -13.19
C ARG A 32 -4.72 0.35 -14.02
N CYS A 33 -5.13 -0.42 -15.03
CA CYS A 33 -4.18 -0.99 -15.99
C CYS A 33 -3.46 0.13 -16.76
N ALA A 34 -2.14 0.05 -16.88
CA ALA A 34 -1.37 1.03 -17.63
C ALA A 34 -1.57 0.91 -19.14
N LYS A 35 -1.85 -0.31 -19.65
CA LYS A 35 -2.06 -0.59 -21.08
C LYS A 35 -3.46 -0.22 -21.56
N CYS A 36 -4.50 -0.92 -21.09
CA CYS A 36 -5.87 -0.73 -21.57
C CYS A 36 -6.71 0.28 -20.77
N LYS A 37 -6.17 0.85 -19.69
CA LYS A 37 -6.83 1.84 -18.81
C LYS A 37 -8.04 1.34 -18.01
N GLU A 38 -8.36 0.05 -18.10
CA GLU A 38 -9.42 -0.59 -17.30
C GLU A 38 -9.12 -0.56 -15.79
N LEU A 39 -10.20 -0.56 -15.00
CA LEU A 39 -10.14 -0.71 -13.55
C LEU A 39 -9.84 -2.16 -13.20
N VAL A 40 -8.78 -2.40 -12.42
CA VAL A 40 -8.30 -3.73 -12.05
C VAL A 40 -8.74 -4.12 -10.64
N ALA A 41 -8.69 -3.17 -9.71
CA ALA A 41 -9.10 -3.37 -8.31
C ALA A 41 -9.41 -2.05 -7.61
N ARG A 42 -10.11 -2.15 -6.48
CA ARG A 42 -10.32 -1.07 -5.52
C ARG A 42 -9.98 -1.58 -4.12
N TYR A 43 -9.25 -0.78 -3.35
CA TYR A 43 -8.94 -1.02 -1.94
C TYR A 43 -9.34 0.18 -1.11
N ASP A 44 -9.95 -0.04 0.04
CA ASP A 44 -10.08 0.99 1.06
C ASP A 44 -8.91 0.83 2.04
N LEU A 45 -8.12 1.89 2.22
CA LEU A 45 -6.94 1.91 3.08
C LEU A 45 -7.34 2.20 4.53
N LYS A 46 -6.81 1.39 5.43
CA LYS A 46 -6.88 1.61 6.88
C LYS A 46 -5.64 2.31 7.41
N ASP A 47 -4.47 1.97 6.86
CA ASP A 47 -3.17 2.55 7.23
C ASP A 47 -2.37 2.84 5.94
N TYR A 48 -1.69 3.98 5.89
CA TYR A 48 -0.87 4.42 4.76
C TYR A 48 0.52 4.88 5.20
N TYR A 49 1.51 4.03 4.92
CA TYR A 49 2.92 4.37 5.04
C TYR A 49 3.53 4.69 3.67
N HIS A 50 4.24 5.82 3.60
CA HIS A 50 4.99 6.23 2.43
C HIS A 50 6.48 6.05 2.71
N HIS A 51 7.07 4.98 2.15
CA HIS A 51 8.47 4.65 2.37
C HIS A 51 9.41 5.82 2.01
N GLY A 52 10.35 6.13 2.90
CA GLY A 52 11.27 7.26 2.76
C GLY A 52 10.68 8.62 3.14
N LYS A 53 9.40 8.70 3.55
CA LYS A 53 8.83 9.90 4.18
C LYS A 53 8.87 9.77 5.70
N GLY A 54 9.16 10.87 6.37
CA GLY A 54 9.19 10.93 7.83
C GLY A 54 7.80 10.93 8.49
N ILE A 55 7.81 10.91 9.82
CA ILE A 55 6.62 10.81 10.68
C ILE A 55 5.55 11.88 10.38
N GLU A 56 5.93 13.10 9.98
CA GLU A 56 4.96 14.13 9.62
C GLU A 56 4.04 13.73 8.47
N SER A 57 4.58 13.03 7.47
CA SER A 57 3.79 12.53 6.34
C SER A 57 2.84 11.42 6.79
N TYR A 58 3.27 10.59 7.73
CA TYR A 58 2.47 9.54 8.31
C TYR A 58 1.30 10.12 9.11
N LEU A 59 1.56 11.10 9.99
CA LEU A 59 0.54 11.80 10.77
C LEU A 59 -0.50 12.50 9.88
N ARG A 60 -0.06 13.19 8.82
CA ARG A 60 -0.97 13.84 7.85
C ARG A 60 -1.88 12.83 7.16
N SER A 61 -1.42 11.61 6.95
CA SER A 61 -2.18 10.56 6.28
C SER A 61 -3.23 9.93 7.20
N HIS A 62 -2.98 9.89 8.51
CA HIS A 62 -3.88 9.23 9.46
C HIS A 62 -4.79 10.17 10.23
N ARG A 63 -4.59 11.50 10.11
CA ARG A 63 -5.38 12.54 10.80
C ARG A 63 -5.51 12.22 12.30
N VAL A 64 -4.46 12.58 13.04
CA VAL A 64 -4.35 12.43 14.51
C VAL A 64 -5.72 12.56 15.19
N THR A 65 -6.23 11.46 15.72
CA THR A 65 -7.48 11.43 16.48
C THR A 65 -7.24 12.05 17.87
N GLN A 66 -8.24 12.73 18.41
CA GLN A 66 -8.13 13.26 19.77
C GLN A 66 -8.03 12.11 20.78
N GLY A 67 -6.89 12.01 21.47
CA GLY A 67 -6.69 11.05 22.57
C GLY A 67 -5.38 10.26 22.52
N GLU A 68 -4.71 10.19 21.37
CA GLU A 68 -3.44 9.46 21.24
C GLU A 68 -2.23 10.36 21.54
N SER A 69 -1.29 9.83 22.30
CA SER A 69 -0.03 10.51 22.61
C SER A 69 0.92 10.50 21.41
N GLY A 70 1.78 11.52 21.30
CA GLY A 70 2.81 11.56 20.26
C GLY A 70 3.78 10.38 20.31
N ARG A 71 3.93 9.74 21.48
CA ARG A 71 4.73 8.53 21.64
C ARG A 71 4.09 7.32 20.95
N GLU A 72 2.78 7.12 21.12
CA GLU A 72 2.04 6.04 20.46
C GLU A 72 2.12 6.19 18.93
N TRP A 73 2.01 7.42 18.42
CA TRP A 73 2.18 7.70 16.99
C TRP A 73 3.59 7.39 16.46
N LEU A 74 4.62 7.70 17.24
CA LEU A 74 6.00 7.37 16.88
C LEU A 74 6.22 5.85 16.88
N GLU A 75 5.69 5.14 17.87
CA GLU A 75 5.73 3.68 17.93
C GLU A 75 4.96 3.05 16.76
N ALA A 76 3.79 3.58 16.40
CA ALA A 76 3.01 3.15 15.24
C ALA A 76 3.75 3.39 13.92
N PHE A 77 4.37 4.56 13.76
CA PHE A 77 5.17 4.90 12.59
C PHE A 77 6.36 3.93 12.42
N ASN A 78 7.14 3.72 13.48
CA ASN A 78 8.30 2.82 13.45
C ASN A 78 7.88 1.37 13.16
N ARG A 79 6.76 0.91 13.75
CA ARG A 79 6.19 -0.39 13.45
C ARG A 79 5.79 -0.51 11.98
N SER A 80 5.06 0.46 11.45
CA SER A 80 4.64 0.49 10.04
C SER A 80 5.83 0.47 9.08
N GLN A 81 6.91 1.20 9.39
CA GLN A 81 8.16 1.15 8.64
C GLN A 81 8.78 -0.24 8.64
N ASN A 82 8.95 -0.85 9.81
CA ASN A 82 9.54 -2.19 9.94
C ASN A 82 8.70 -3.26 9.22
N GLU A 83 7.37 -3.20 9.37
CA GLU A 83 6.44 -4.10 8.69
C GLU A 83 6.50 -3.94 7.16
N ALA A 84 6.62 -2.71 6.66
CA ALA A 84 6.77 -2.45 5.23
C ALA A 84 8.06 -3.05 4.67
N GLU A 85 9.20 -2.85 5.34
CA GLU A 85 10.50 -3.34 4.87
C GLU A 85 10.58 -4.88 4.94
N THR A 86 10.22 -5.46 6.09
CA THR A 86 10.26 -6.92 6.28
C THR A 86 9.21 -7.64 5.45
N GLY A 87 7.98 -7.10 5.40
CA GLY A 87 6.88 -7.66 4.63
C GLY A 87 7.13 -7.61 3.13
N TYR A 88 7.71 -6.52 2.61
CA TYR A 88 8.08 -6.43 1.20
C TYR A 88 9.15 -7.46 0.83
N ALA A 89 10.22 -7.57 1.62
CA ALA A 89 11.27 -8.56 1.38
C ALA A 89 10.74 -10.00 1.40
N ALA A 90 9.85 -10.31 2.35
CA ALA A 90 9.19 -11.62 2.42
C ALA A 90 8.30 -11.87 1.21
N ALA A 91 7.54 -10.86 0.75
CA ALA A 91 6.67 -10.98 -0.41
C ALA A 91 7.46 -11.24 -1.71
N LEU A 92 8.58 -10.55 -1.90
CA LEU A 92 9.48 -10.79 -3.04
C LEU A 92 10.02 -12.21 -3.05
N LYS A 93 10.49 -12.71 -1.90
CA LYS A 93 10.97 -14.09 -1.78
C LYS A 93 9.92 -15.12 -2.21
N VAL A 94 8.66 -14.93 -1.79
CA VAL A 94 7.57 -15.83 -2.18
C VAL A 94 7.24 -15.73 -3.68
N LEU A 95 7.34 -14.54 -4.29
CA LEU A 95 7.13 -14.38 -5.72
C LEU A 95 8.24 -15.05 -6.54
N ASP A 96 9.49 -14.92 -6.11
CA ASP A 96 10.66 -15.53 -6.76
C ASP A 96 10.60 -17.07 -6.69
N GLU A 97 10.35 -17.62 -5.50
CA GLU A 97 10.18 -19.07 -5.30
C GLU A 97 9.03 -19.65 -6.12
N ALA A 98 7.98 -18.86 -6.37
CA ALA A 98 6.85 -19.24 -7.20
C ALA A 98 7.06 -18.99 -8.71
N GLN A 99 8.20 -18.44 -9.13
CA GLN A 99 8.50 -17.99 -10.50
C GLN A 99 7.44 -17.02 -11.06
N LYS A 100 6.90 -16.16 -10.20
CA LYS A 100 5.87 -15.15 -10.53
C LYS A 100 6.40 -13.72 -10.56
N ASP A 101 7.72 -13.55 -10.45
CA ASP A 101 8.41 -12.24 -10.44
C ASP A 101 8.82 -11.73 -11.84
N VAL A 102 8.25 -12.33 -12.91
CA VAL A 102 8.48 -11.91 -14.31
C VAL A 102 7.39 -10.92 -14.73
#